data_AF-A0A7S0B4Z7-F1
#
_entry.id   AF-A0A7S0B4Z7-F1
#
_cell.length_a   1.000
_cell.length_b   1.000
_cell.length_c   1.000
_cell.angle_alpha   90.00
_cell.angle_beta   90.00
_cell.angle_gamma   90.00
#
_symmetry.space_group_name_H-M   'P 1'
#
loop_
_entity.id
_entity.type
_entity.pdbx_description
1 polymer ?
#
loop_
_entity_poly.entity_id
_entity_poly.type
_entity_poly.pdbx_seq_one_letter_code
_entity_poly.pdbx_strand_id
1 'polypeptide(L)'
;SIDLGGQPDAVAISPDQAYAAIAIENERDEDLGDGEPPQMPAGFLVIVNTSGDVADWTTKRVELTSLEGAEYPTDPEPEYVSINSQNIAAVTLQENNAIVLVDLATASVTKSFSAGRVDLTMVDTVEDDIIDQSSTLSQVPREPDGVTWISNTMLATADEGDLDG
;
A
#
# COMPACT_ATOMS: atom_id res chain seq x y z
N SER A 1 2.49 -15.28 -21.00
CA SER A 1 2.58 -14.73 -19.64
C SER A 1 3.27 -13.39 -19.73
N ILE A 2 3.03 -12.51 -18.77
CA ILE A 2 3.74 -11.24 -18.59
C ILE A 2 4.55 -11.38 -17.31
N ASP A 3 5.84 -11.06 -17.37
CA ASP A 3 6.69 -11.01 -16.18
C ASP A 3 6.49 -9.66 -15.47
N LEU A 4 6.22 -9.71 -14.17
CA LEU A 4 5.96 -8.54 -13.33
C LEU A 4 7.23 -8.07 -12.58
N GLY A 5 8.26 -8.93 -12.49
CA GLY A 5 9.55 -8.57 -11.93
C GLY A 5 9.66 -8.54 -10.40
N GLY A 6 8.71 -9.15 -9.67
CA GLY A 6 8.75 -9.25 -8.21
C GLY A 6 7.58 -10.04 -7.61
N GLN A 7 7.43 -9.99 -6.29
CA GLN A 7 6.42 -10.71 -5.53
C GLN A 7 5.18 -9.82 -5.39
N PRO A 8 4.03 -10.18 -6.00
CA PRO A 8 2.82 -9.38 -5.91
C PRO A 8 2.09 -9.64 -4.60
N ASP A 9 1.50 -8.60 -4.04
CA ASP A 9 0.58 -8.72 -2.92
C ASP A 9 -0.87 -8.44 -3.39
N ALA A 10 -1.20 -7.18 -3.69
CA ALA A 10 -2.54 -6.83 -4.18
C ALA A 10 -2.67 -6.57 -5.70
N VAL A 11 -3.90 -6.71 -6.20
CA VAL A 11 -4.29 -6.32 -7.57
C VAL A 11 -5.66 -5.65 -7.61
N ALA A 12 -5.79 -4.62 -8.45
CA ALA A 12 -7.06 -3.97 -8.77
C ALA A 12 -7.22 -3.77 -10.28
N ILE A 13 -8.47 -3.81 -10.76
CA ILE A 13 -8.83 -3.50 -12.15
C ILE A 13 -9.60 -2.18 -12.16
N SER A 14 -9.27 -1.28 -13.08
CA SER A 14 -9.95 0.00 -13.21
C SER A 14 -11.43 -0.19 -13.57
N PRO A 15 -12.34 0.70 -13.14
CA PRO A 15 -13.77 0.55 -13.43
C PRO A 15 -14.11 0.49 -14.93
N ASP A 16 -13.30 1.15 -15.78
CA ASP A 16 -13.43 1.12 -17.23
C ASP A 16 -12.72 -0.07 -17.90
N GLN A 17 -12.06 -0.93 -17.11
CA GLN A 17 -11.29 -2.10 -17.53
C GLN A 17 -10.12 -1.77 -18.48
N ALA A 18 -9.68 -0.52 -18.52
CA ALA A 18 -8.53 -0.10 -19.32
C ALA A 18 -7.18 -0.42 -18.66
N TYR A 19 -7.18 -0.61 -17.34
CA TYR A 19 -5.97 -0.87 -16.56
C TYR A 19 -6.17 -1.96 -15.50
N ALA A 20 -5.10 -2.68 -15.20
CA ALA A 20 -4.91 -3.33 -13.92
C ALA A 20 -3.69 -2.71 -13.22
N ALA A 21 -3.76 -2.54 -11.90
CA ALA A 21 -2.66 -2.11 -11.07
C ALA A 21 -2.31 -3.24 -10.10
N ILE A 22 -1.03 -3.58 -9.99
CA ILE A 22 -0.54 -4.69 -9.18
C ILE A 22 0.54 -4.11 -8.26
N ALA A 23 0.31 -4.20 -6.96
CA ALA A 23 1.28 -3.88 -5.94
C ALA A 23 2.32 -5.01 -5.90
N ILE A 24 3.58 -4.67 -6.15
CA ILE A 24 4.71 -5.58 -6.03
C ILE A 24 5.42 -5.20 -4.75
N GLU A 25 5.00 -5.81 -3.66
CA GLU A 25 5.51 -5.58 -2.33
C GLU A 25 7.00 -5.96 -2.25
N ASN A 26 7.33 -7.14 -2.80
CA ASN A 26 8.57 -7.87 -2.55
C ASN A 26 8.74 -8.31 -1.09
N GLU A 27 7.70 -8.99 -0.58
CA GLU A 27 7.63 -9.70 0.70
C GLU A 27 8.98 -10.01 1.35
N ARG A 28 9.04 -9.65 2.63
CA ARG A 28 10.23 -9.65 3.46
C ARG A 28 10.43 -10.98 4.17
N ASP A 29 11.60 -11.15 4.76
CA ASP A 29 11.84 -12.22 5.72
C ASP A 29 11.43 -11.74 7.12
N GLU A 30 10.23 -12.13 7.58
CA GLU A 30 9.70 -11.76 8.91
C GLU A 30 10.56 -12.32 10.07
N ASP A 31 11.31 -13.40 9.85
CA ASP A 31 12.22 -13.94 10.87
C ASP A 31 13.48 -13.06 11.04
N LEU A 32 13.77 -12.19 10.08
CA LEU A 32 14.95 -11.34 10.06
C LEU A 32 14.64 -9.96 10.65
N GLY A 33 15.00 -9.77 11.92
CA GLY A 33 14.81 -8.47 12.58
C GLY A 33 13.34 -8.08 12.72
N ASP A 34 12.49 -9.09 12.96
CA ASP A 34 11.03 -8.96 13.07
C ASP A 34 10.39 -8.32 11.81
N GLY A 35 11.03 -8.50 10.65
CA GLY A 35 10.56 -7.97 9.38
C GLY A 35 10.87 -6.48 9.14
N GLU A 36 11.51 -5.77 10.06
CA GLU A 36 11.69 -4.31 9.95
C GLU A 36 12.42 -3.89 8.65
N PRO A 37 11.91 -2.88 7.90
CA PRO A 37 12.58 -2.37 6.71
C PRO A 37 13.95 -1.73 7.04
N PRO A 38 14.93 -1.76 6.10
CA PRO A 38 14.79 -2.18 4.71
C PRO A 38 15.27 -3.62 4.43
N GLN A 39 14.52 -4.33 3.58
CA GLN A 39 14.86 -5.61 2.96
C GLN A 39 14.81 -5.51 1.41
N MET A 40 15.95 -5.18 0.81
CA MET A 40 16.04 -5.05 -0.65
C MET A 40 15.82 -6.39 -1.38
N PRO A 41 15.17 -6.37 -2.57
CA PRO A 41 14.85 -5.21 -3.40
C PRO A 41 13.51 -4.52 -3.08
N ALA A 42 13.53 -3.18 -3.05
CA ALA A 42 12.35 -2.35 -2.89
C ALA A 42 11.17 -2.73 -3.81
N GLY A 43 9.97 -2.69 -3.24
CA GLY A 43 8.71 -2.83 -3.94
C GLY A 43 8.37 -1.67 -4.88
N PHE A 44 7.36 -1.89 -5.73
CA PHE A 44 6.94 -0.97 -6.79
C PHE A 44 5.51 -1.27 -7.27
N LEU A 45 4.92 -0.39 -8.07
CA LEU A 45 3.64 -0.64 -8.73
C LEU A 45 3.86 -1.08 -10.19
N VAL A 46 3.17 -2.13 -10.62
CA VAL A 46 3.02 -2.48 -12.05
C VAL A 46 1.64 -2.08 -12.54
N ILE A 47 1.62 -1.31 -13.63
CA ILE A 47 0.40 -0.96 -14.35
C ILE A 47 0.35 -1.79 -15.62
N VAL A 48 -0.69 -2.58 -15.79
CA VAL A 48 -1.00 -3.32 -17.01
C VAL A 48 -2.04 -2.54 -17.79
N ASN A 49 -1.76 -2.21 -19.06
CA ASN A 49 -2.78 -1.76 -19.98
C ASN A 49 -3.55 -2.99 -20.49
N THR A 50 -4.82 -3.07 -20.16
CA THR A 50 -5.70 -4.21 -20.46
C THR A 50 -6.58 -3.96 -21.69
N SER A 51 -6.33 -2.89 -22.45
CA SER A 51 -7.06 -2.59 -23.68
C SER A 51 -6.67 -3.56 -24.80
N GLY A 52 -7.65 -4.10 -25.50
CA GLY A 52 -7.44 -5.02 -26.62
C GLY A 52 -7.27 -6.48 -26.19
N ASP A 53 -6.68 -7.28 -27.08
CA ASP A 53 -6.47 -8.71 -26.81
C ASP A 53 -5.38 -8.92 -25.75
N VAL A 54 -5.53 -9.96 -24.92
CA VAL A 54 -4.57 -10.30 -23.84
C VAL A 54 -3.13 -10.44 -24.35
N ALA A 55 -2.96 -10.84 -25.61
CA ALA A 55 -1.65 -10.98 -26.25
C ALA A 55 -0.93 -9.64 -26.48
N ASP A 56 -1.67 -8.52 -26.52
CA ASP A 56 -1.17 -7.17 -26.79
C ASP A 56 -1.05 -6.31 -25.53
N TRP A 57 -1.39 -6.86 -24.36
CA TRP A 57 -1.28 -6.15 -23.08
C TRP A 57 0.18 -5.74 -22.83
N THR A 58 0.35 -4.52 -22.33
CA THR A 58 1.66 -3.92 -22.03
C THR A 58 1.74 -3.51 -20.58
N THR A 59 2.96 -3.41 -20.05
CA THR A 59 3.19 -3.01 -18.66
C THR A 59 4.03 -1.75 -18.55
N LYS A 60 3.81 -1.01 -17.46
CA LYS A 60 4.66 0.08 -16.99
C LYS A 60 4.95 -0.13 -15.51
N ARG A 61 6.18 0.17 -15.10
CA ARG A 61 6.63 0.15 -13.71
C ARG A 61 6.63 1.57 -13.16
N VAL A 62 6.17 1.74 -11.93
CA VAL A 62 6.22 3.00 -11.17
C VAL A 62 6.98 2.72 -9.88
N GLU A 63 8.15 3.36 -9.73
CA GLU A 63 8.90 3.29 -8.48
C GLU A 63 8.17 4.08 -7.39
N LEU A 64 8.16 3.53 -6.18
CA LEU A 64 7.51 4.13 -5.01
C LEU A 64 8.51 4.56 -3.92
N THR A 65 9.80 4.58 -4.26
CA THR A 65 10.86 5.07 -3.37
C THR A 65 10.92 6.59 -3.34
N SER A 66 11.50 7.14 -2.27
CA SER A 66 11.78 8.57 -2.07
C SER A 66 10.52 9.46 -2.10
N LEU A 67 9.41 8.91 -1.61
CA LEU A 67 8.13 9.60 -1.54
C LEU A 67 8.01 10.46 -0.28
N GLU A 68 7.32 11.59 -0.39
CA GLU A 68 7.03 12.46 0.74
C GLU A 68 6.05 11.76 1.71
N GLY A 69 6.38 11.78 3.00
CA GLY A 69 5.53 11.25 4.07
C GLY A 69 5.66 9.75 4.35
N ALA A 70 6.53 9.04 3.62
CA ALA A 70 6.89 7.65 3.87
C ALA A 70 8.01 7.56 4.93
N GLU A 71 7.89 6.64 5.88
CA GLU A 71 8.86 6.47 6.98
C GLU A 71 10.17 5.78 6.52
N TYR A 72 10.10 4.85 5.57
CA TYR A 72 11.22 4.10 4.98
C TYR A 72 11.39 4.41 3.48
N PRO A 73 11.96 5.56 3.11
CA PRO A 73 11.97 6.05 1.72
C PRO A 73 12.74 5.18 0.71
N THR A 74 13.55 4.22 1.17
CA THR A 74 14.26 3.28 0.30
C THR A 74 13.54 1.96 0.13
N ASP A 75 12.53 1.68 0.94
CA ASP A 75 11.82 0.41 0.93
C ASP A 75 10.32 0.62 1.18
N PRO A 76 9.53 0.80 0.11
CA PRO A 76 8.17 1.29 0.22
C PRO A 76 7.14 0.20 0.52
N GLU A 77 7.46 -1.09 0.36
CA GLU A 77 6.55 -2.24 0.65
C GLU A 77 5.07 -1.95 0.31
N PRO A 78 4.72 -1.78 -0.98
CA PRO A 78 3.34 -1.52 -1.37
C PRO A 78 2.46 -2.75 -1.14
N GLU A 79 1.44 -2.58 -0.33
CA GLU A 79 0.56 -3.64 0.17
C GLU A 79 -0.73 -3.70 -0.67
N TYR A 80 -1.74 -2.89 -0.36
CA TYR A 80 -2.99 -2.82 -1.11
C TYR A 80 -3.01 -1.78 -2.23
N VAL A 81 -3.91 -2.02 -3.20
CA VAL A 81 -4.25 -1.06 -4.25
C VAL A 81 -5.76 -0.97 -4.52
N SER A 82 -6.25 0.26 -4.72
CA SER A 82 -7.63 0.53 -5.15
C SER A 82 -7.67 1.58 -6.26
N ILE A 83 -8.58 1.45 -7.23
CA ILE A 83 -8.65 2.35 -8.40
C ILE A 83 -10.01 3.05 -8.46
N ASN A 84 -10.01 4.38 -8.59
CA ASN A 84 -11.23 5.16 -8.73
C ASN A 84 -11.71 5.28 -10.20
N SER A 85 -12.87 5.93 -10.40
CA SER A 85 -13.45 6.12 -11.73
C SER A 85 -12.68 7.05 -12.66
N GLN A 86 -11.63 7.71 -12.16
CA GLN A 86 -10.74 8.59 -12.92
C GLN A 86 -9.40 7.90 -13.25
N ASN A 87 -9.30 6.58 -13.03
CA ASN A 87 -8.07 5.81 -13.22
C ASN A 87 -6.89 6.32 -12.37
N ILE A 88 -7.20 6.78 -11.16
CA ILE A 88 -6.20 7.03 -10.13
C ILE A 88 -6.16 5.82 -9.19
N ALA A 89 -5.01 5.17 -9.10
CA ALA A 89 -4.75 4.17 -8.08
C ALA A 89 -4.36 4.85 -6.76
N ALA A 90 -4.95 4.40 -5.65
CA ALA A 90 -4.43 4.60 -4.32
C ALA A 90 -3.71 3.32 -3.91
N VAL A 91 -2.45 3.46 -3.48
CA VAL A 91 -1.59 2.36 -3.04
C VAL A 91 -1.22 2.63 -1.59
N THR A 92 -1.39 1.65 -0.72
CA THR A 92 -0.90 1.74 0.65
C THR A 92 0.53 1.26 0.74
N LEU A 93 1.30 1.91 1.60
CA LEU A 93 2.65 1.52 1.99
C LEU A 93 2.58 1.33 3.51
N GLN A 94 2.25 0.11 3.95
CA GLN A 94 1.77 -0.19 5.31
C GLN A 94 2.83 0.24 6.34
N GLU A 95 4.04 -0.29 6.20
CA GLU A 95 5.20 -0.09 7.08
C GLU A 95 5.68 1.36 7.03
N ASN A 96 5.42 2.01 5.90
CA ASN A 96 5.79 3.38 5.67
C ASN A 96 4.73 4.36 6.21
N ASN A 97 3.64 3.85 6.79
CA ASN A 97 2.51 4.62 7.29
C ASN A 97 2.05 5.68 6.27
N ALA A 98 1.95 5.28 5.00
CA ALA A 98 1.76 6.22 3.89
C ALA A 98 0.80 5.71 2.81
N ILE A 99 0.24 6.66 2.06
CA ILE A 99 -0.63 6.40 0.91
C ILE A 99 -0.10 7.18 -0.30
N VAL A 100 -0.10 6.51 -1.45
CA VAL A 100 0.37 7.05 -2.73
C VAL A 100 -0.76 7.06 -3.74
N LEU A 101 -0.90 8.17 -4.48
CA LEU A 101 -1.84 8.30 -5.58
C LEU A 101 -1.09 8.27 -6.93
N VAL A 102 -1.43 7.33 -7.80
CA VAL A 102 -0.79 7.12 -9.11
C VAL A 102 -1.81 7.30 -10.23
N ASP A 103 -1.49 8.15 -11.20
CA ASP A 103 -2.26 8.24 -12.45
C ASP A 103 -1.85 7.07 -13.36
N LEU A 104 -2.81 6.20 -13.68
CA LEU A 104 -2.55 4.98 -14.43
C LEU A 104 -2.28 5.22 -15.92
N ALA A 105 -2.83 6.29 -16.48
CA ALA A 105 -2.64 6.61 -17.90
C ALA A 105 -1.21 7.12 -18.15
N THR A 106 -0.73 8.02 -17.29
CA THR A 106 0.61 8.59 -17.40
C THR A 106 1.67 7.73 -16.73
N ALA A 107 1.28 6.81 -15.84
CA ALA A 107 2.18 6.05 -14.96
C ALA A 107 3.05 6.96 -14.10
N SER A 108 2.43 7.94 -13.44
CA SER A 108 3.12 8.90 -12.59
C SER A 108 2.48 9.02 -11.22
N VAL A 109 3.32 9.08 -10.18
CA VAL A 109 2.89 9.49 -8.85
C VAL A 109 2.40 10.94 -8.90
N THR A 110 1.16 11.15 -8.47
CA THR A 110 0.53 12.47 -8.41
C THR A 110 0.56 13.06 -7.01
N LYS A 111 0.58 12.21 -5.97
CA LYS A 111 0.68 12.60 -4.57
C LYS A 111 1.18 11.43 -3.72
N SER A 112 1.92 11.72 -2.66
CA SER A 112 2.16 10.82 -1.53
C SER A 112 1.91 11.59 -0.24
N PHE A 113 1.49 10.91 0.81
CA PHE A 113 1.29 11.52 2.13
C PHE A 113 1.25 10.47 3.23
N SER A 114 1.67 10.84 4.44
CA SER A 114 1.51 10.02 5.64
C SER A 114 0.02 9.79 5.94
N ALA A 115 -0.34 8.58 6.36
CA ALA A 115 -1.65 8.25 6.90
C ALA A 115 -1.89 8.90 8.28
N GLY A 116 -0.82 9.38 8.92
CA GLY A 116 -0.84 10.13 10.17
C GLY A 116 -0.67 9.22 11.37
N ARG A 117 -0.93 9.80 12.55
CA ARG A 117 -0.83 9.11 13.84
C ARG A 117 -2.08 9.36 14.68
N VAL A 118 -2.38 8.46 15.60
CA VAL A 118 -3.58 8.50 16.44
C VAL A 118 -3.25 8.19 17.90
N ASP A 119 -4.00 8.80 18.81
CA ASP A 119 -4.00 8.39 20.22
C ASP A 119 -5.15 7.40 20.42
N LEU A 120 -4.82 6.21 20.91
CA LEU A 120 -5.75 5.12 21.18
C LEU A 120 -6.05 5.10 22.67
N THR A 121 -7.33 5.08 23.03
CA THR A 121 -7.79 4.99 24.42
C THR A 121 -8.78 3.85 24.56
N MET A 122 -8.83 3.22 25.74
CA MET A 122 -9.69 2.05 25.98
C MET A 122 -9.35 0.90 25.04
N VAL A 123 -8.05 0.67 24.85
CA VAL A 123 -7.51 -0.46 24.07
C VAL A 123 -6.93 -1.50 25.01
N ASP A 124 -6.83 -2.71 24.50
CA ASP A 124 -6.07 -3.78 25.11
C ASP A 124 -4.73 -3.88 24.39
N THR A 125 -3.65 -4.10 25.15
CA THR A 125 -2.28 -4.08 24.65
C THR A 125 -1.48 -5.28 25.16
N VAL A 126 -2.13 -6.26 25.79
CA VAL A 126 -1.47 -7.43 26.37
C VAL A 126 -2.09 -8.68 25.78
N GLU A 127 -1.27 -9.51 25.15
CA GLU A 127 -1.70 -10.81 24.65
C GLU A 127 -1.69 -11.85 25.80
N ASP A 128 -2.81 -11.96 26.52
CA ASP A 128 -2.96 -12.90 27.66
C ASP A 128 -4.32 -13.64 27.71
N ASP A 129 -5.03 -13.70 26.57
CA ASP A 129 -6.39 -14.24 26.43
C ASP A 129 -7.48 -13.51 27.25
N ILE A 130 -7.21 -12.31 27.80
CA ILE A 130 -8.18 -11.49 28.54
C ILE A 130 -8.37 -10.16 27.81
N ILE A 131 -9.61 -9.82 27.47
CA ILE A 131 -9.91 -8.49 26.91
C ILE A 131 -9.97 -7.46 28.06
N ASP A 132 -8.91 -6.67 28.24
CA ASP A 132 -8.85 -5.52 29.16
C ASP A 132 -8.62 -4.18 28.44
N GLN A 133 -9.71 -3.46 28.20
CA GLN A 133 -9.72 -2.16 27.52
C GLN A 133 -9.37 -0.99 28.47
N SER A 134 -8.27 -1.11 29.21
CA SER A 134 -7.85 -0.12 30.21
C SER A 134 -6.62 0.70 29.79
N SER A 135 -5.93 0.28 28.73
CA SER A 135 -4.69 0.90 28.26
C SER A 135 -4.92 2.13 27.37
N THR A 136 -3.84 2.85 27.13
CA THR A 136 -3.76 3.98 26.21
C THR A 136 -2.43 3.95 25.50
N LEU A 137 -2.46 4.14 24.18
CA LEU A 137 -1.29 4.34 23.33
C LEU A 137 -1.37 5.73 22.72
N SER A 138 -0.23 6.39 22.52
CA SER A 138 -0.18 7.76 22.01
C SER A 138 0.68 7.83 20.77
N GLN A 139 0.23 8.59 19.77
CA GLN A 139 0.94 8.80 18.51
C GLN A 139 1.29 7.51 17.76
N VAL A 140 0.40 6.53 17.82
CA VAL A 140 0.50 5.26 17.08
C VAL A 140 0.34 5.56 15.58
N PRO A 141 1.21 5.05 14.69
CA PRO A 141 0.99 5.11 13.25
C PRO A 141 -0.31 4.40 12.87
N ARG A 142 -0.79 4.61 11.64
CA ARG A 142 -2.04 4.00 11.16
C ARG A 142 -1.83 2.82 10.22
N GLU A 143 -0.58 2.50 9.92
CA GLU A 143 -0.11 1.37 9.11
C GLU A 143 -1.19 0.80 8.17
N PRO A 144 -1.52 1.54 7.10
CA PRO A 144 -2.72 1.25 6.33
C PRO A 144 -2.53 -0.03 5.52
N ASP A 145 -3.05 -1.15 6.00
CA ASP A 145 -2.99 -2.43 5.29
C ASP A 145 -4.02 -2.48 4.14
N GLY A 146 -5.32 -2.31 4.41
CA GLY A 146 -6.34 -2.30 3.34
C GLY A 146 -6.75 -0.90 2.86
N VAL A 147 -7.02 -0.68 1.56
CA VAL A 147 -7.57 0.60 1.06
C VAL A 147 -8.70 0.45 0.04
N THR A 148 -9.69 1.36 0.09
CA THR A 148 -10.68 1.53 -0.97
C THR A 148 -11.03 2.99 -1.24
N TRP A 149 -11.25 3.33 -2.50
CA TRP A 149 -11.98 4.54 -2.86
C TRP A 149 -13.46 4.41 -2.48
N ILE A 150 -13.98 5.41 -1.76
CA ILE A 150 -15.41 5.56 -1.49
C ILE A 150 -16.04 6.70 -2.32
N SER A 151 -15.21 7.56 -2.89
CA SER A 151 -15.55 8.50 -3.96
C SER A 151 -14.28 8.85 -4.74
N ASN A 152 -14.34 9.75 -5.72
CA ASN A 152 -13.13 10.21 -6.43
C ASN A 152 -12.18 11.07 -5.57
N THR A 153 -12.59 11.46 -4.37
CA THR A 153 -11.81 12.37 -3.50
C THR A 153 -11.69 11.87 -2.06
N MET A 154 -12.12 10.63 -1.78
CA MET A 154 -12.15 10.11 -0.43
C MET A 154 -11.81 8.62 -0.42
N LEU A 155 -10.91 8.26 0.48
CA LEU A 155 -10.46 6.91 0.74
C LEU A 155 -11.01 6.44 2.10
N ALA A 156 -11.23 5.14 2.22
CA ALA A 156 -11.33 4.45 3.49
C ALA A 156 -10.17 3.45 3.55
N THR A 157 -9.57 3.30 4.72
CA THR A 157 -8.44 2.39 4.95
C THR A 157 -8.71 1.58 6.22
N ALA A 158 -8.19 0.36 6.26
CA ALA A 158 -8.03 -0.41 7.48
C ALA A 158 -6.58 -0.32 7.94
N ASP A 159 -6.38 -0.51 9.23
CA ASP A 159 -5.10 -0.47 9.94
C ASP A 159 -4.90 -1.89 10.48
N GLU A 160 -3.73 -2.47 10.23
CA GLU A 160 -3.36 -3.82 10.69
C GLU A 160 -2.55 -3.73 11.99
N GLY A 161 -1.63 -2.78 12.05
CA GLY A 161 -0.82 -2.46 13.22
C GLY A 161 0.29 -3.47 13.52
N ASP A 162 0.87 -4.07 12.47
CA ASP A 162 1.82 -5.18 12.61
C ASP A 162 3.25 -4.75 12.96
N LEU A 163 3.70 -3.55 12.58
CA LEU A 163 5.09 -3.13 12.84
C LEU A 163 5.19 -2.23 14.09
N ASP A 164 4.56 -1.05 14.05
CA ASP A 164 4.59 -0.05 15.10
C ASP A 164 3.18 0.34 15.62
N GLY A 165 2.13 -0.39 15.22
CA GLY A 165 0.71 -0.13 15.52
C GLY A 165 0.15 -0.62 16.86
#